data_AF-A0A2A5H4D3-F1
#
_entry.id   AF-A0A2A5H4D3-F1
#
_cell.length_a   1.000
_cell.length_b   1.000
_cell.length_c   1.000
_cell.angle_alpha   90.00
_cell.angle_beta   90.00
_cell.angle_gamma   90.00
#
_symmetry.space_group_name_H-M   'P 1'
#
loop_
_entity.id
_entity.type
_entity.pdbx_description
1 polymer ?
#
loop_
_entity_poly.entity_id
_entity_poly.type
_entity_poly.pdbx_seq_one_letter_code
_entity_poly.pdbx_strand_id
1 'polypeptide(L)'
;MPCTTKGWTQKRRAKQAAQCRKNKPWDNATGPKTAVGKQVVKNNALKHGAYSEDMLNFLRLLQQQRTFIKDVQVQNQVADIMTFL
;
A
#
# COMPACT_ATOMS: atom_id res chain seq x y z
N MET A 1 -6.62 15.86 19.28
CA MET A 1 -5.21 15.88 19.70
C MET A 1 -4.36 15.38 18.54
N PRO A 2 -3.38 16.14 18.02
CA PRO A 2 -2.52 15.64 16.95
C PRO A 2 -1.59 14.55 17.50
N CYS A 3 -1.76 13.32 17.01
CA CYS A 3 -0.83 12.23 17.30
C CYS A 3 0.47 12.47 16.52
N THR A 4 1.45 13.11 17.15
CA THR A 4 2.76 13.33 16.52
C THR A 4 3.52 12.00 16.45
N THR A 5 3.47 11.32 15.31
CA THR A 5 4.28 10.13 15.09
C THR A 5 5.75 10.56 14.97
N LYS A 6 6.52 10.44 16.06
CA LYS A 6 7.98 10.57 16.02
C LYS A 6 8.51 9.53 15.03
N GLY A 7 8.78 9.94 13.79
CA GLY A 7 9.07 9.03 12.67
C GLY A 7 10.27 8.10 12.88
N TRP A 8 10.49 7.20 11.92
CA TRP A 8 11.58 6.23 11.93
C TRP A 8 12.88 6.83 11.39
N THR A 9 13.71 7.39 12.28
CA THR A 9 15.08 7.79 11.93
C THR A 9 15.95 6.56 11.63
N GLN A 10 17.01 6.72 10.82
CA GLN A 10 17.92 5.64 10.45
C GLN A 10 18.53 4.95 11.68
N LYS A 11 18.93 5.73 12.69
CA LYS A 11 19.44 5.21 13.98
C LYS A 11 18.41 4.31 14.69
N ARG A 12 17.12 4.69 14.67
CA ARG A 12 16.05 3.87 15.27
C ARG A 12 15.82 2.58 14.49
N ARG A 13 15.82 2.64 13.15
CA ARG A 13 15.72 1.44 12.30
C ARG A 13 16.87 0.48 12.55
N ALA A 14 18.11 0.99 12.64
CA ALA A 14 19.29 0.18 12.91
C ALA A 14 19.23 -0.49 14.29
N LYS A 15 18.86 0.25 15.34
CA LYS A 15 18.65 -0.29 16.69
C LYS A 15 17.60 -1.41 16.68
N GLN A 16 16.49 -1.20 15.97
CA GLN A 16 15.43 -2.21 15.90
C GLN A 16 15.82 -3.43 15.08
N ALA A 17 16.55 -3.25 13.99
CA ALA A 17 17.09 -4.37 13.22
C ALA A 17 18.08 -5.21 14.05
N ALA A 18 18.87 -4.60 14.93
CA ALA A 18 19.74 -5.32 15.86
C ALA A 18 18.91 -6.11 16.90
N GLN A 19 17.87 -5.50 17.46
CA GLN A 19 16.96 -6.17 18.40
C GLN A 19 16.19 -7.33 17.76
N CYS A 20 15.65 -7.15 16.55
CA CYS A 20 14.97 -8.22 15.82
C CYS A 20 15.91 -9.39 15.54
N ARG A 21 17.15 -9.13 15.12
CA ARG A 21 18.18 -10.17 14.91
C ARG A 21 18.60 -10.88 16.19
N LYS A 22 18.65 -10.17 17.32
CA LYS A 22 18.93 -10.76 18.64
C LYS A 22 17.78 -11.66 19.09
N ASN A 23 16.54 -11.17 19.01
CA ASN A 23 15.37 -11.85 19.56
C ASN A 23 14.80 -12.92 18.63
N LYS A 24 15.14 -12.88 17.33
CA LYS A 24 14.72 -13.83 16.29
C LYS A 24 13.25 -14.27 16.45
N PRO A 25 12.29 -13.34 16.44
CA PRO A 25 10.89 -13.66 16.72
C PRO A 25 10.30 -14.73 15.77
N TRP A 26 10.90 -14.91 14.58
CA TRP A 26 10.53 -15.96 13.63
C TRP A 26 10.88 -17.38 14.10
N ASP A 27 11.82 -17.57 15.03
CA ASP A 27 12.19 -18.90 15.55
C ASP A 27 11.03 -19.52 16.36
N ASN A 28 10.25 -18.68 17.03
CA ASN A 28 9.06 -19.09 17.80
C ASN A 28 7.75 -18.92 17.02
N ALA A 29 7.81 -18.60 15.72
CA ALA A 29 6.60 -18.41 14.92
C ALA A 29 5.87 -19.75 14.72
N THR A 30 4.62 -19.83 15.17
CA THR A 30 3.73 -20.99 15.04
C THR A 30 3.05 -21.07 13.66
N GLY A 31 3.65 -20.46 12.64
CA GLY A 31 3.11 -20.44 11.28
C GLY A 31 3.13 -21.83 10.61
N PRO A 32 2.41 -22.02 9.50
CA PRO A 32 2.35 -23.29 8.80
C PRO A 32 3.71 -23.68 8.20
N LYS A 33 4.26 -24.81 8.66
CA LYS A 33 5.53 -25.37 8.15
C LYS A 33 5.37 -26.20 6.88
N THR A 34 4.17 -26.72 6.62
CA THR A 34 3.86 -27.61 5.49
C THR A 34 3.45 -26.82 4.24
N ALA A 35 3.67 -27.40 3.04
CA ALA A 35 3.23 -26.80 1.78
C ALA A 35 1.71 -26.56 1.75
N VAL A 36 0.92 -27.52 2.23
CA VAL A 36 -0.54 -27.42 2.35
C VAL A 36 -0.93 -26.26 3.27
N GLY A 37 -0.31 -26.13 4.44
CA GLY A 37 -0.60 -25.05 5.37
C GLY A 37 -0.25 -23.66 4.79
N LYS A 38 0.85 -23.56 4.03
CA LYS A 38 1.20 -22.33 3.32
C LYS A 38 0.17 -21.98 2.24
N GLN A 39 -0.34 -22.97 1.50
CA GLN A 39 -1.40 -22.77 0.51
C GLN A 39 -2.70 -22.27 1.14
N VAL A 40 -3.05 -22.75 2.34
CA VAL A 40 -4.23 -22.26 3.07
C VAL A 40 -4.02 -20.82 3.55
N VAL A 41 -2.87 -20.53 4.17
CA VAL A 41 -2.61 -19.19 4.74
C VAL A 41 -2.45 -18.12 3.66
N LYS A 42 -2.04 -18.45 2.43
CA LYS A 42 -2.01 -17.47 1.32
C LYS A 42 -3.38 -16.82 1.08
N ASN A 43 -4.46 -17.57 1.30
CA ASN A 43 -5.83 -17.10 1.07
C ASN A 43 -6.28 -16.09 2.14
N ASN A 44 -5.60 -16.00 3.29
CA ASN A 44 -5.89 -14.96 4.27
C ASN A 44 -5.62 -13.54 3.71
N ALA A 45 -4.72 -13.40 2.74
CA ALA A 45 -4.50 -12.13 2.04
C ALA A 45 -5.72 -11.70 1.21
N LEU A 46 -6.60 -12.63 0.82
CA LEU A 46 -7.82 -12.32 0.09
C LEU A 46 -8.98 -11.93 1.02
N LYS A 47 -8.93 -12.30 2.29
CA LYS A 47 -9.98 -11.98 3.28
C LYS A 47 -10.02 -10.49 3.63
N HIS A 48 -8.89 -9.80 3.53
CA HIS A 48 -8.73 -8.40 3.92
C HIS A 48 -7.91 -7.67 2.85
N GLY A 49 -8.15 -6.36 2.68
CA GLY A 49 -7.35 -5.56 1.75
C GLY A 49 -7.95 -5.38 0.35
N ALA A 50 -9.28 -5.45 0.23
CA ALA A 50 -9.98 -4.98 -0.97
C ALA A 50 -9.69 -5.79 -2.26
N TYR A 51 -9.39 -7.09 -2.13
CA TYR A 51 -9.07 -7.98 -3.25
C TYR A 51 -10.27 -8.77 -3.80
N SER A 52 -11.50 -8.46 -3.39
CA SER A 52 -12.69 -9.00 -4.07
C SER A 52 -12.78 -8.44 -5.49
N GLU A 53 -13.39 -9.18 -6.41
CA GLU A 53 -13.54 -8.76 -7.80
C GLU A 53 -14.26 -7.42 -7.92
N ASP A 54 -15.36 -7.23 -7.19
CA ASP A 54 -16.10 -5.97 -7.15
C ASP A 54 -15.23 -4.80 -6.72
N MET A 55 -14.38 -5.02 -5.71
CA MET A 55 -13.52 -3.98 -5.19
C MET A 55 -12.36 -3.67 -6.13
N LEU A 56 -11.79 -4.68 -6.80
CA LEU A 56 -10.79 -4.47 -7.85
C LEU A 56 -11.39 -3.69 -9.02
N ASN A 57 -12.63 -3.98 -9.42
CA ASN A 57 -13.33 -3.22 -10.45
C ASN A 57 -13.58 -1.78 -10.03
N PHE A 58 -14.02 -1.57 -8.78
CA PHE A 58 -14.18 -0.23 -8.22
C PHE A 58 -12.86 0.57 -8.23
N LEU A 59 -11.75 -0.05 -7.81
CA LEU A 59 -10.43 0.58 -7.83
C LEU A 59 -9.97 0.95 -9.25
N ARG A 60 -10.25 0.10 -10.25
CA ARG A 60 -9.97 0.41 -11.67
C ARG A 60 -10.76 1.62 -12.14
N LEU A 61 -12.05 1.71 -11.80
CA LEU A 61 -12.90 2.86 -12.16
C LEU A 61 -12.36 4.15 -11.55
N LEU A 62 -11.94 4.13 -10.28
CA LEU A 62 -11.32 5.28 -9.62
C LEU A 62 -10.00 5.70 -10.29
N GLN A 63 -9.21 4.74 -10.75
CA GLN A 63 -7.99 5.03 -11.50
C GLN A 63 -8.30 5.71 -12.85
N GLN A 64 -9.29 5.22 -13.59
CA GLN A 64 -9.74 5.82 -14.86
C GLN A 64 -10.30 7.23 -14.66
N GLN A 65 -11.10 7.44 -13.62
CA GLN A 65 -11.61 8.76 -13.27
C GLN A 65 -10.45 9.72 -12.98
N ARG A 66 -9.44 9.28 -12.22
CA ARG A 66 -8.27 10.10 -11.91
C ARG A 66 -7.49 10.50 -13.16
N THR A 67 -7.29 9.58 -14.11
CA THR A 67 -6.59 9.90 -15.36
C THR A 67 -7.39 10.90 -16.19
N PHE A 68 -8.69 10.67 -16.33
CA PHE A 68 -9.58 11.58 -17.06
C PHE A 68 -9.56 13.00 -16.49
N ILE A 69 -9.68 13.16 -15.17
CA ILE A 69 -9.64 14.48 -14.53
C ILE A 69 -8.32 15.20 -14.81
N LYS A 70 -7.19 14.47 -14.77
CA LYS A 70 -5.89 15.06 -15.10
C LYS A 70 -5.82 15.53 -16.54
N ASP A 71 -6.30 14.72 -17.47
CA ASP A 71 -6.26 15.05 -18.89
C ASP A 71 -7.12 16.29 -19.19
N VAL A 72 -8.32 16.38 -18.60
CA VAL A 72 -9.21 17.55 -18.72
C VAL A 72 -8.56 18.79 -18.10
N GLN A 73 -7.92 18.66 -16.94
CA GLN A 73 -7.21 19.79 -16.31
C GLN A 73 -6.07 20.29 -17.21
N VAL A 74 -5.30 19.39 -17.82
CA VAL A 74 -4.24 19.76 -18.76
C VAL A 74 -4.86 20.52 -19.94
N GLN A 75 -5.90 19.96 -20.58
CA GLN A 75 -6.58 20.60 -21.71
C GLN A 75 -7.09 22.00 -21.39
N ASN A 76 -7.72 22.20 -20.22
CA ASN A 76 -8.21 23.50 -19.80
C ASN A 76 -7.07 24.52 -19.60
N GLN A 77 -5.94 24.09 -19.04
CA GLN A 77 -4.78 24.98 -18.89
C GLN A 77 -4.18 25.38 -20.25
N VAL A 78 -4.12 24.48 -21.24
CA VAL A 78 -3.65 24.84 -22.59
C VAL A 78 -4.62 25.79 -23.28
N ALA A 79 -5.93 25.55 -23.13
CA ALA A 79 -6.96 26.40 -23.68
C ALA A 79 -6.92 27.82 -23.09
N ASP A 80 -6.71 27.95 -21.78
CA ASP A 80 -6.51 29.25 -21.13
C ASP A 80 -5.28 29.97 -21.73
N ILE A 81 -4.12 29.31 -21.83
CA ILE A 81 -2.90 29.91 -22.40
C ILE A 81 -3.10 30.39 -23.85
N MET A 82 -3.82 29.62 -24.68
CA MET A 82 -4.11 29.97 -26.08
C MET A 82 -5.17 31.07 -26.22
N THR A 83 -5.95 31.35 -25.18
CA THR A 83 -6.96 32.43 -25.18
C THR A 83 -6.35 33.78 -24.76
N PHE A 84 -5.17 33.76 -24.11
CA PHE A 84 -4.44 34.96 -23.67
C PHE A 84 -3.31 35.42 -24.62
N LEU A 85 -3.18 34.79 -25.80
CA LEU A 85 -2.32 35.21 -26.92
C LEU A 85 -3.17 35.72 -28.08
#